data_AF-A0A0H2RMD0-F1
#
_entry.id   AF-A0A0H2RMD0-F1
#
_cell.length_a   1.000
_cell.length_b   1.000
_cell.length_c   1.000
_cell.angle_alpha   90.00
_cell.angle_beta   90.00
_cell.angle_gamma   90.00
#
_symmetry.space_group_name_H-M   'P 1'
#
loop_
_entity.id
_entity.type
_entity.pdbx_description
1 polymer ?
#
loop_
_entity_poly.entity_id
_entity_poly.type
_entity_poly.pdbx_seq_one_letter_code
_entity_poly.pdbx_strand_id
1 'polypeptide(L)'
;MANTQILAALRRAVARPQQNQFVARVRSQAQSRSFASGPSSSSSGAAQDKAKQALEGAQKGLERAAEVAKRLGGGVGERVGSLLGGYREPLMYNLSVAREVLKQVYVAERLAPPASFSTVTSAYQTLWARASNPGYWREILKNGEWQQVGVYALEAYGIFKIGEILGRRHVVGYKLD
;
A
#
# COMPACT_ATOMS: atom_id res chain seq x y z
N MET A 1 -21.81 3.09 65.92
CA MET A 1 -21.61 1.62 65.90
C MET A 1 -22.50 1.06 64.79
N ALA A 2 -22.21 1.30 63.52
CA ALA A 2 -21.27 0.53 62.70
C ALA A 2 -21.42 -0.99 62.89
N ASN A 3 -21.66 -1.67 61.76
CA ASN A 3 -21.14 -3.01 61.46
C ASN A 3 -22.07 -4.22 61.67
N THR A 4 -23.14 -4.34 60.87
CA THR A 4 -23.67 -5.68 60.49
C THR A 4 -24.48 -5.70 59.17
N GLN A 5 -24.29 -4.71 58.28
CA GLN A 5 -24.97 -4.68 56.97
C GLN A 5 -24.07 -5.21 55.83
N ILE A 6 -22.91 -5.81 56.14
CA ILE A 6 -21.87 -6.18 55.14
C ILE A 6 -21.76 -7.70 54.89
N LEU A 7 -22.49 -8.57 55.60
CA LEU A 7 -22.20 -10.03 55.58
C LEU A 7 -23.35 -10.98 55.19
N ALA A 8 -24.46 -10.48 54.63
CA ALA A 8 -25.56 -11.36 54.21
C ALA A 8 -25.94 -11.26 52.71
N ALA A 9 -25.24 -10.46 51.91
CA ALA A 9 -25.51 -10.30 50.47
C ALA A 9 -24.61 -11.17 49.56
N LEU A 10 -23.96 -12.21 50.10
CA LEU A 10 -22.91 -12.98 49.41
C LEU A 10 -23.16 -14.49 49.28
N ARG A 11 -24.41 -14.95 49.40
CA ARG A 11 -24.76 -16.37 49.17
C ARG A 11 -26.15 -16.52 48.54
N ARG A 12 -26.27 -16.29 47.24
CA ARG A 12 -27.28 -16.92 46.35
C ARG A 12 -27.06 -16.47 44.91
N ALA A 13 -26.01 -16.99 44.29
CA ALA A 13 -25.76 -16.84 42.87
C ALA A 13 -25.25 -18.18 42.30
N VAL A 14 -26.09 -19.21 42.33
CA VAL A 14 -25.88 -20.45 41.58
C VAL A 14 -27.24 -21.02 41.21
N ALA A 15 -27.38 -21.42 39.94
CA ALA A 15 -28.48 -22.14 39.30
C ALA A 15 -29.50 -21.32 38.49
N ARG A 16 -29.16 -21.12 37.21
CA ARG A 16 -30.10 -21.31 36.09
C ARG A 16 -29.37 -21.98 34.90
N PRO A 17 -29.93 -23.05 34.30
CA PRO A 17 -29.43 -23.61 33.07
C PRO A 17 -30.00 -22.82 31.87
N GLN A 18 -29.13 -22.25 31.03
CA GLN A 18 -29.51 -21.70 29.73
C GLN A 18 -28.87 -22.57 28.66
N GLN A 19 -29.77 -23.26 27.97
CA GLN A 19 -29.51 -24.22 26.92
C GLN A 19 -28.88 -23.55 25.71
N ASN A 20 -28.01 -24.30 25.04
CA ASN A 20 -27.47 -24.08 23.71
C ASN A 20 -28.42 -23.29 22.80
N GLN A 21 -28.06 -22.04 22.51
CA GLN A 21 -28.54 -21.37 21.31
C GLN A 21 -27.37 -21.13 20.36
N PHE A 22 -27.49 -21.85 19.26
CA PHE A 22 -26.65 -21.90 18.09
C PHE A 22 -26.32 -20.49 17.60
N VAL A 23 -25.03 -20.26 17.36
CA VAL A 23 -24.50 -19.03 16.79
C VAL A 23 -24.95 -18.95 15.32
N ALA A 24 -26.10 -18.33 15.07
CA ALA A 24 -26.55 -17.99 13.72
C ALA A 24 -25.70 -16.84 13.17
N ARG A 25 -24.57 -17.20 12.59
CA ARG A 25 -23.68 -16.30 11.86
C ARG A 25 -24.32 -15.96 10.51
N VAL A 26 -25.19 -14.95 10.47
CA VAL A 26 -25.66 -14.38 9.20
C VAL A 26 -24.51 -13.56 8.60
N ARG A 27 -23.70 -14.27 7.84
CA ARG A 27 -22.63 -13.74 7.00
C ARG A 27 -23.28 -12.94 5.88
N SER A 28 -23.09 -11.62 5.90
CA SER A 28 -23.34 -10.75 4.76
C SER A 28 -22.73 -11.37 3.51
N GLN A 29 -23.57 -11.55 2.48
CA GLN A 29 -23.20 -12.02 1.14
C GLN A 29 -22.09 -11.15 0.56
N ALA A 30 -20.83 -11.57 0.74
CA ALA A 30 -19.77 -11.20 -0.17
C ALA A 30 -20.01 -12.02 -1.44
N GLN A 31 -20.42 -11.34 -2.52
CA GLN A 31 -20.47 -11.88 -3.87
C GLN A 31 -19.10 -12.44 -4.26
N SER A 32 -18.89 -13.72 -4.02
CA SER A 32 -17.87 -14.51 -4.69
C SER A 32 -18.29 -14.64 -6.16
N ARG A 33 -17.78 -13.73 -7.00
CA ARG A 33 -17.71 -13.94 -8.45
C ARG A 33 -16.72 -15.09 -8.69
N SER A 34 -17.18 -16.32 -8.51
CA SER A 34 -16.49 -17.48 -9.07
C SER A 34 -16.79 -17.49 -10.56
N PHE A 35 -15.75 -17.31 -11.37
CA PHE A 35 -15.80 -17.67 -12.78
C PHE A 35 -15.97 -19.20 -12.87
N ALA A 36 -17.22 -19.64 -13.01
CA ALA A 36 -17.56 -21.01 -13.33
C ALA A 36 -17.31 -21.24 -14.82
N SER A 37 -16.12 -21.73 -15.18
CA SER A 37 -15.91 -22.36 -16.48
C SER A 37 -16.31 -23.83 -16.38
N GLY A 38 -17.61 -24.10 -16.60
CA GLY A 38 -18.09 -25.45 -16.91
C GLY A 38 -17.77 -25.82 -18.36
N PRO A 39 -17.56 -27.11 -18.69
CA PRO A 39 -17.04 -27.54 -19.97
C PRO A 39 -18.15 -27.58 -21.02
N SER A 40 -18.14 -26.64 -21.96
CA SER A 40 -18.95 -26.74 -23.19
C SER A 40 -18.07 -27.23 -24.33
N SER A 41 -18.20 -28.52 -24.64
CA SER A 41 -17.59 -29.19 -25.78
C SER A 41 -18.24 -28.74 -27.10
N SER A 42 -17.60 -27.82 -27.83
CA SER A 42 -17.62 -27.73 -29.31
C SER A 42 -16.86 -26.50 -29.84
N SER A 43 -15.52 -26.59 -29.93
CA SER A 43 -14.65 -25.89 -30.92
C SER A 43 -13.16 -26.07 -30.56
N SER A 44 -12.68 -27.31 -30.63
CA SER A 44 -11.37 -27.75 -30.13
C SER A 44 -10.19 -27.55 -31.09
N GLY A 45 -10.16 -26.45 -31.86
CA GLY A 45 -9.02 -26.12 -32.74
C GLY A 45 -8.40 -24.75 -32.40
N ALA A 46 -9.12 -23.68 -32.73
CA ALA A 46 -8.59 -22.32 -32.65
C ALA A 46 -8.33 -21.78 -31.22
N ALA A 47 -8.97 -22.35 -30.20
CA ALA A 47 -8.76 -21.95 -28.80
C ALA A 47 -7.48 -22.54 -28.20
N GLN A 48 -7.08 -23.74 -28.63
CA GLN A 48 -5.83 -24.36 -28.21
C GLN A 48 -4.62 -23.69 -28.88
N ASP A 49 -4.75 -23.30 -30.15
CA ASP A 49 -3.66 -22.64 -30.89
C ASP A 49 -3.38 -21.22 -30.38
N LYS A 50 -4.41 -20.49 -29.94
CA LYS A 50 -4.24 -19.18 -29.29
C LYS A 50 -3.67 -19.28 -27.87
N ALA A 51 -4.04 -20.33 -27.12
CA ALA A 51 -3.43 -20.60 -25.83
C ALA A 51 -1.95 -20.98 -25.97
N LYS A 52 -1.59 -21.76 -27.00
CA LYS A 52 -0.20 -22.11 -27.32
C LYS A 52 0.61 -20.89 -27.78
N GLN A 53 0.05 -20.01 -28.61
CA GLN A 53 0.72 -18.76 -29.01
C GLN A 53 0.87 -17.76 -27.85
N ALA A 54 -0.09 -17.72 -26.92
CA ALA A 54 0.03 -16.91 -25.70
C ALA A 54 1.08 -17.49 -24.75
N LEU A 55 1.18 -18.81 -24.65
CA LEU A 55 2.23 -19.47 -23.88
C LEU A 55 3.62 -19.26 -24.51
N GLU A 56 3.74 -19.35 -25.83
CA GLU A 56 4.99 -19.07 -26.55
C GLU A 56 5.38 -17.59 -26.49
N GLY A 57 4.42 -16.67 -26.55
CA GLY A 57 4.66 -15.24 -26.37
C GLY A 57 5.09 -14.90 -24.94
N ALA A 58 4.48 -15.55 -23.95
CA ALA A 58 4.88 -15.46 -22.55
C ALA A 58 6.25 -16.09 -22.30
N GLN A 59 6.56 -17.23 -22.92
CA GLN A 59 7.86 -17.89 -22.84
C GLN A 59 8.95 -17.06 -23.50
N LYS A 60 8.70 -16.49 -24.69
CA LYS A 60 9.63 -15.54 -25.34
C LYS A 60 9.82 -14.26 -24.55
N GLY A 61 8.78 -13.77 -23.88
CA GLY A 61 8.85 -12.63 -22.96
C GLY A 61 9.64 -12.94 -21.70
N LEU A 62 9.48 -14.15 -21.16
CA LEU A 62 10.22 -14.64 -20.00
C LEU A 62 11.68 -14.92 -20.35
N GLU A 63 11.97 -15.45 -21.54
CA GLU A 63 13.32 -15.65 -22.05
C GLU A 63 14.03 -14.33 -22.27
N ARG A 64 13.36 -13.32 -22.85
CA ARG A 64 13.94 -11.97 -22.99
C ARG A 64 14.12 -11.28 -21.64
N ALA A 65 13.18 -11.46 -20.71
CA ALA A 65 13.30 -10.94 -19.35
C ALA A 65 14.44 -11.65 -18.60
N ALA A 66 14.60 -12.95 -18.79
CA ALA A 66 15.70 -13.75 -18.23
C ALA A 66 17.03 -13.36 -18.87
N GLU A 67 17.07 -13.06 -20.16
CA GLU A 67 18.28 -12.65 -20.87
C GLU A 67 18.70 -11.22 -20.46
N VAL A 68 17.74 -10.30 -20.29
CA VAL A 68 17.97 -8.96 -19.73
C VAL A 68 18.37 -9.05 -18.26
N ALA A 69 17.73 -9.92 -17.47
CA ALA A 69 18.12 -10.19 -16.09
C ALA A 69 19.52 -10.84 -16.01
N LYS A 70 19.91 -11.66 -16.98
CA LYS A 70 21.25 -12.27 -17.06
C LYS A 70 22.30 -11.25 -17.51
N ARG A 71 21.95 -10.31 -18.41
CA ARG A 71 22.81 -9.21 -18.86
C ARG A 71 22.98 -8.10 -17.82
N LEU A 72 21.95 -7.82 -17.01
CA LEU A 72 22.02 -6.86 -15.90
C LEU A 72 22.49 -7.49 -14.59
N GLY A 73 22.23 -8.78 -14.38
CA GLY A 73 22.49 -9.51 -13.14
C GLY A 73 23.77 -10.35 -13.13
N GLY A 74 24.34 -10.73 -14.29
CA GLY A 74 25.49 -11.62 -14.35
C GLY A 74 26.74 -11.06 -13.66
N GLY A 75 27.16 -9.83 -13.97
CA GLY A 75 28.41 -9.27 -13.42
C GLY A 75 28.33 -8.74 -11.97
N VAL A 76 27.16 -8.25 -11.56
CA VAL A 76 26.97 -7.57 -10.26
C VAL A 76 26.16 -8.44 -9.30
N GLY A 77 25.16 -9.17 -9.80
CA GLY A 77 24.32 -10.06 -8.98
C GLY A 77 25.05 -11.32 -8.50
N GLU A 78 26.00 -11.85 -9.28
CA GLU A 78 26.86 -12.97 -8.89
C GLU A 78 27.95 -12.54 -7.91
N ARG A 79 28.52 -11.34 -8.03
CA ARG A 79 29.54 -10.81 -7.09
C ARG A 79 28.94 -10.35 -5.77
N VAL A 80 27.80 -9.66 -5.81
CA VAL A 80 27.01 -9.36 -4.61
C VAL A 80 26.40 -10.65 -4.03
N GLY A 81 26.19 -11.67 -4.86
CA GLY A 81 25.67 -12.97 -4.42
C GLY A 81 26.68 -13.92 -3.81
N SER A 82 27.91 -13.91 -4.28
CA SER A 82 29.01 -14.65 -3.68
C SER A 82 29.48 -14.00 -2.37
N LEU A 83 29.43 -12.67 -2.27
CA LEU A 83 29.79 -11.93 -1.04
C LEU A 83 28.67 -11.94 0.03
N LEU A 84 27.40 -12.03 -0.36
CA LEU A 84 26.27 -12.09 0.57
C LEU A 84 25.72 -13.51 0.78
N GLY A 85 26.40 -14.56 0.29
CA GLY A 85 25.88 -15.94 0.26
C GLY A 85 25.29 -16.45 1.58
N GLY A 86 25.82 -16.01 2.74
CA GLY A 86 25.28 -16.31 4.08
C GLY A 86 24.44 -15.18 4.74
N TYR A 87 24.54 -13.93 4.25
CA TYR A 87 23.82 -12.77 4.80
C TYR A 87 22.58 -12.36 3.99
N ARG A 88 22.34 -12.97 2.84
CA ARG A 88 21.14 -12.71 2.03
C ARG A 88 19.87 -13.08 2.77
N GLU A 89 19.87 -14.17 3.51
CA GLU A 89 18.68 -14.66 4.20
C GLU A 89 18.17 -13.66 5.26
N PRO A 90 19.01 -13.14 6.20
CA PRO A 90 18.55 -12.11 7.15
C PRO A 90 18.25 -10.76 6.49
N LEU A 91 18.98 -10.38 5.44
CA LEU A 91 18.71 -9.12 4.73
C LEU A 91 17.38 -9.16 3.98
N MET A 92 17.10 -10.25 3.27
CA MET A 92 15.83 -10.43 2.56
C MET A 92 14.66 -10.50 3.53
N TYR A 93 14.83 -11.18 4.66
CA TYR A 93 13.85 -11.16 5.73
C TYR A 93 13.58 -9.73 6.23
N ASN A 94 14.61 -8.98 6.62
CA ASN A 94 14.46 -7.60 7.12
C ASN A 94 13.85 -6.66 6.09
N LEU A 95 14.20 -6.79 4.82
CA LEU A 95 13.58 -6.04 3.73
C LEU A 95 12.11 -6.43 3.53
N SER A 96 11.76 -7.71 3.67
CA SER A 96 10.37 -8.15 3.58
C SER A 96 9.51 -7.58 4.71
N VAL A 97 10.03 -7.57 5.94
CA VAL A 97 9.36 -6.96 7.10
C VAL A 97 9.23 -5.45 6.91
N ALA A 98 10.32 -4.77 6.51
CA ALA A 98 10.29 -3.34 6.23
C ALA A 98 9.27 -2.99 5.13
N ARG A 99 9.18 -3.81 4.07
CA ARG A 99 8.18 -3.66 3.02
C ARG A 99 6.75 -3.79 3.54
N GLU A 100 6.45 -4.77 4.37
CA GLU A 100 5.11 -4.94 4.93
C GLU A 100 4.75 -3.78 5.89
N VAL A 101 5.71 -3.30 6.69
CA VAL A 101 5.52 -2.11 7.52
C VAL A 101 5.24 -0.88 6.65
N LEU A 102 6.03 -0.65 5.59
CA LEU A 102 5.80 0.45 4.66
C LEU A 102 4.44 0.36 3.97
N LYS A 103 3.97 -0.85 3.64
CA LYS A 103 2.65 -1.07 3.05
C LYS A 103 1.53 -0.74 4.02
N GLN A 104 1.68 -1.10 5.30
CA GLN A 104 0.70 -0.75 6.34
C GLN A 104 0.64 0.76 6.52
N VAL A 105 1.78 1.43 6.62
CA VAL A 105 1.87 2.90 6.72
C VAL A 105 1.24 3.55 5.49
N TYR A 106 1.51 3.06 4.28
CA TYR A 106 0.92 3.59 3.05
C TYR A 106 -0.62 3.60 3.07
N VAL A 107 -1.22 2.52 3.56
CA VAL A 107 -2.69 2.39 3.66
C VAL A 107 -3.23 3.23 4.82
N ALA A 108 -2.57 3.20 5.98
CA ALA A 108 -2.98 3.93 7.18
C ALA A 108 -2.91 5.45 6.98
N GLU A 109 -1.81 5.94 6.41
CA GLU A 109 -1.55 7.36 6.16
C GLU A 109 -2.19 7.87 4.87
N ARG A 110 -2.96 7.03 4.17
CA ARG A 110 -3.62 7.37 2.90
C ARG A 110 -2.69 8.06 1.92
N LEU A 111 -1.47 7.55 1.77
CA LEU A 111 -0.49 8.04 0.79
C LEU A 111 -0.90 7.72 -0.66
N ALA A 112 -1.98 6.98 -0.85
CA ALA A 112 -2.59 6.80 -2.16
C ALA A 112 -3.13 8.13 -2.70
N PRO A 113 -2.89 8.44 -3.98
CA PRO A 113 -3.45 9.65 -4.58
C PRO A 113 -4.98 9.61 -4.45
N PRO A 114 -5.63 10.74 -4.14
CA PRO A 114 -7.08 10.79 -4.00
C PRO A 114 -7.73 10.33 -5.31
N ALA A 115 -8.53 9.27 -5.23
CA ALA A 115 -9.16 8.66 -6.40
C ALA A 115 -10.23 9.56 -7.05
N SER A 116 -10.68 10.60 -6.35
CA SER A 116 -11.74 11.49 -6.83
C SER A 116 -11.18 12.84 -7.27
N PHE A 117 -11.57 13.27 -8.47
CA PHE A 117 -11.18 14.57 -9.00
C PHE A 117 -11.77 15.74 -8.18
N SER A 118 -12.96 15.56 -7.61
CA SER A 118 -13.61 16.57 -6.76
C SER A 118 -12.83 16.85 -5.46
N THR A 119 -12.14 15.86 -4.90
CA THR A 119 -11.25 16.08 -3.75
C THR A 119 -10.08 16.98 -4.13
N VAL A 120 -9.51 16.82 -5.32
CA VAL A 120 -8.39 17.64 -5.79
C VAL A 120 -8.84 19.08 -6.05
N THR A 121 -9.98 19.27 -6.73
CA THR A 121 -10.49 20.61 -7.04
C THR A 121 -10.89 21.37 -5.79
N SER A 122 -11.57 20.72 -4.84
CA SER A 122 -11.96 21.35 -3.58
C SER A 122 -10.75 21.72 -2.71
N ALA A 123 -9.73 20.86 -2.66
CA ALA A 123 -8.47 21.17 -1.97
C ALA A 123 -7.79 22.40 -2.60
N TYR A 124 -7.70 22.44 -3.94
CA TYR A 124 -7.14 23.58 -4.66
C TYR A 124 -7.92 24.87 -4.40
N GLN A 125 -9.25 24.84 -4.50
CA GLN A 125 -10.10 26.01 -4.24
C GLN A 125 -9.92 26.53 -2.81
N THR A 126 -9.82 25.63 -1.84
CA THR A 126 -9.60 25.98 -0.42
C THR A 126 -8.23 26.64 -0.22
N LEU A 127 -7.17 26.07 -0.81
CA LEU A 127 -5.83 26.63 -0.73
C LEU A 127 -5.76 27.98 -1.41
N TRP A 128 -6.38 28.13 -2.58
CA TRP A 128 -6.41 29.38 -3.33
C TRP A 128 -7.13 30.49 -2.56
N ALA A 129 -8.29 30.18 -1.97
CA ALA A 129 -9.06 31.12 -1.16
C ALA A 129 -8.26 31.62 0.06
N ARG A 130 -7.50 30.72 0.72
CA ARG A 130 -6.62 31.09 1.85
C ARG A 130 -5.41 31.91 1.39
N ALA A 131 -4.75 31.49 0.31
CA ALA A 131 -3.57 32.17 -0.21
C ALA A 131 -3.86 33.58 -0.73
N SER A 132 -5.05 33.79 -1.31
CA SER A 132 -5.50 35.09 -1.80
C SER A 132 -5.99 36.03 -0.70
N ASN A 133 -6.17 35.55 0.54
CA ASN A 133 -6.61 36.36 1.66
C ASN A 133 -5.39 36.96 2.42
N PRO A 134 -5.21 38.29 2.45
CA PRO A 134 -4.10 38.91 3.17
C PRO A 134 -4.18 38.74 4.70
N GLY A 135 -5.37 38.49 5.25
CA GLY A 135 -5.57 38.23 6.68
C GLY A 135 -4.93 36.90 7.12
N TYR A 136 -5.03 35.87 6.28
CA TYR A 136 -4.46 34.54 6.53
C TYR A 136 -2.95 34.60 6.75
N TRP A 137 -2.23 35.36 5.92
CA TRP A 137 -0.77 35.53 6.06
C TRP A 137 -0.39 36.29 7.33
N ARG A 138 -1.19 37.27 7.76
CA ARG A 138 -0.95 37.99 9.01
C ARG A 138 -1.15 37.09 10.22
N GLU A 139 -2.17 36.23 10.19
CA GLU A 139 -2.42 35.24 11.25
C GLU A 139 -1.31 34.20 11.32
N ILE A 140 -0.85 33.66 10.18
CA ILE A 140 0.28 32.73 10.11
C ILE A 140 1.54 33.31 10.75
N LEU A 141 1.86 34.57 10.46
CA LEU A 141 3.03 35.24 11.01
C LEU A 141 2.88 35.48 12.52
N LYS A 142 1.68 35.84 12.97
CA LYS A 142 1.39 36.09 14.39
C LYS A 142 1.38 34.81 15.23
N ASN A 143 0.86 33.72 14.67
CA ASN A 143 0.68 32.45 15.36
C ASN A 143 1.92 31.54 15.29
N GLY A 144 2.91 31.89 14.46
CA GLY A 144 4.14 31.10 14.29
C GLY A 144 4.00 29.92 13.31
N GLU A 145 2.85 29.76 12.67
CA GLU A 145 2.57 28.67 11.71
C GLU A 145 3.41 28.76 10.42
N TRP A 146 4.11 29.88 10.20
CA TRP A 146 5.01 30.06 9.05
C TRP A 146 6.10 28.99 8.98
N GLN A 147 6.52 28.45 10.14
CA GLN A 147 7.50 27.36 10.19
C GLN A 147 6.94 26.09 9.58
N GLN A 148 5.70 25.73 9.91
CA GLN A 148 5.03 24.56 9.38
C GLN A 148 4.80 24.69 7.87
N VAL A 149 4.35 25.86 7.42
CA VAL A 149 4.22 26.17 5.99
C VAL A 149 5.58 26.05 5.28
N GLY A 150 6.66 26.51 5.90
CA GLY A 150 8.03 26.37 5.38
C GLY A 150 8.49 24.92 5.25
N VAL A 151 8.23 24.08 6.27
CA VAL A 151 8.52 22.64 6.22
C VAL A 151 7.74 21.97 5.09
N TYR A 152 6.44 22.25 4.98
CA TYR A 152 5.62 21.71 3.88
C TYR A 152 6.07 22.20 2.50
N ALA A 153 6.54 23.44 2.38
CA ALA A 153 7.10 23.94 1.14
C ALA A 153 8.39 23.19 0.75
N LEU A 154 9.24 22.88 1.73
CA LEU A 154 10.46 22.11 1.51
C LEU A 154 10.15 20.65 1.14
N GLU A 155 9.18 20.03 1.81
CA GLU A 155 8.70 18.68 1.47
C GLU A 155 8.12 18.63 0.06
N ALA A 156 7.27 19.60 -0.30
CA ALA A 156 6.71 19.72 -1.64
C ALA A 156 7.80 19.91 -2.70
N TYR A 157 8.83 20.71 -2.40
CA TYR A 157 10.00 20.86 -3.27
C TYR A 157 10.79 19.55 -3.43
N GLY A 158 10.95 18.79 -2.35
CA GLY A 158 11.55 17.46 -2.38
C GLY A 158 10.79 16.49 -3.30
N ILE A 159 9.47 16.41 -3.15
CA ILE A 159 8.61 15.57 -4.00
C ILE A 159 8.67 16.02 -5.47
N PHE A 160 8.70 17.33 -5.72
CA PHE A 160 8.86 17.89 -7.06
C PHE A 160 10.17 17.43 -7.72
N LYS A 161 11.30 17.46 -6.99
CA LYS A 161 12.59 16.98 -7.49
C LYS A 161 12.62 15.48 -7.73
N ILE A 162 11.96 14.68 -6.90
CA ILE A 162 11.77 13.25 -7.17
C ILE A 162 10.99 13.06 -8.48
N GLY A 163 9.97 13.88 -8.73
CA GLY A 163 9.23 13.92 -9.99
C GLY A 163 10.13 14.23 -11.20
N GLU A 164 11.03 15.21 -11.07
CA GLU A 164 12.02 15.52 -12.13
C GLU A 164 12.97 14.35 -12.38
N ILE A 165 13.44 13.67 -11.33
CA ILE A 165 14.30 12.48 -11.44
C ILE A 165 13.57 11.36 -12.20
N LEU A 166 12.30 11.12 -11.88
CA LEU A 166 11.47 10.12 -12.57
C LEU A 166 11.18 10.50 -14.02
N GLY A 167 10.86 11.78 -14.29
CA GLY A 167 10.60 12.28 -15.63
C GLY A 167 11.83 12.22 -16.54
N ARG A 168 13.01 12.52 -15.99
CA ARG A 168 14.29 12.44 -16.69
C ARG A 168 14.89 11.04 -16.68
N ARG A 169 14.45 10.14 -15.79
CA ARG A 169 15.03 8.79 -15.57
C ARG A 169 16.53 8.82 -15.27
N HIS A 170 17.00 9.89 -14.63
CA HIS A 170 18.42 10.10 -14.29
C HIS A 170 18.52 10.67 -12.87
N VAL A 171 19.36 10.06 -12.02
CA VAL A 171 19.50 10.45 -10.60
C VAL A 171 20.45 11.64 -10.44
N VAL A 172 21.46 11.78 -11.30
CA VAL A 172 22.49 12.83 -11.21
C VAL A 172 22.73 13.46 -12.59
N GLY A 173 22.69 14.79 -12.65
CA GLY A 173 23.12 15.56 -13.81
C GLY A 173 22.24 15.45 -15.06
N TYR A 174 22.32 16.44 -15.95
CA TYR A 174 21.89 16.27 -17.34
C TYR A 174 23.01 15.56 -18.10
N LYS A 175 22.65 14.70 -19.04
CA LYS A 175 23.65 14.21 -20.00
C LYS A 175 24.12 15.42 -20.79
N LEU A 176 25.40 15.74 -20.65
CA LEU A 176 26.11 16.67 -21.52
C LEU A 176 26.60 15.84 -22.70
N ASP A 177 25.66 15.49 -23.59
CA ASP A 177 25.98 14.95 -24.91
C ASP A 177 25.76 16.09 -25.93
#